data_AF-A0A843WU05-F1
#
_entry.id   AF-A0A843WU05-F1
#
_cell.length_a   1.000
_cell.length_b   1.000
_cell.length_c   1.000
_cell.angle_alpha   90.00
_cell.angle_beta   90.00
_cell.angle_gamma   90.00
#
_symmetry.space_group_name_H-M   'P 1'
#
loop_
_entity.id
_entity.type
_entity.pdbx_description
1 polymer ?
#
loop_
_entity_poly.entity_id
_entity_poly.type
_entity_poly.pdbx_seq_one_letter_code
_entity_poly.pdbx_strand_id
1 'polypeptide(L)' 'MDRYFEWYEMTDGRRVRFAKMKLLGQAQTYWVNVESLLMQRYQDRIETWDDMKDKLREKYLPMTYR' A
#
# COMPACT_ATOMS: atom_id res chain seq x y z
N MET A 1 8.96 -0.01 7.21
CA MET A 1 9.05 -1.43 6.79
C MET A 1 10.22 -1.65 5.83
N ASP A 2 10.75 -0.60 5.22
CA ASP A 2 11.74 -0.68 4.14
C ASP A 2 13.00 -1.46 4.55
N ARG A 3 13.56 -1.18 5.74
CA ARG A 3 14.73 -1.93 6.27
C ARG A 3 14.48 -3.44 6.45
N TYR A 4 13.25 -3.83 6.82
CA TYR A 4 12.90 -5.25 6.97
C TYR A 4 12.80 -5.94 5.60
N PHE A 5 12.21 -5.25 4.63
CA PHE A 5 12.08 -5.76 3.26
C PHE A 5 13.41 -5.83 2.52
N GLU A 6 14.32 -4.90 2.81
CA GLU A 6 15.70 -4.90 2.30
C GLU A 6 16.50 -6.05 2.92
N TRP A 7 16.45 -6.23 4.24
CA TRP A 7 17.14 -7.34 4.91
C TRP A 7 16.68 -8.73 4.45
N TYR A 8 15.40 -8.89 4.12
CA TYR A 8 14.84 -10.15 3.62
C TYR A 8 14.85 -10.25 2.07
N GLU A 9 15.40 -9.25 1.36
CA GLU A 9 15.45 -9.19 -0.11
C GLU A 9 14.09 -9.46 -0.78
N MET A 10 13.01 -8.90 -0.21
CA MET A 10 11.65 -9.13 -0.70
C MET A 10 11.43 -8.43 -2.05
N THR A 11 10.88 -9.17 -3.02
CA THR A 11 10.35 -8.56 -4.25
C THR A 11 9.16 -7.65 -3.94
N ASP A 12 8.95 -6.63 -4.76
CA ASP A 12 7.95 -5.59 -4.52
C ASP A 12 6.52 -6.14 -4.38
N GLY A 13 6.10 -7.06 -5.26
CA GLY A 13 4.81 -7.73 -5.13
C GLY A 13 4.68 -8.52 -3.82
N ARG A 14 5.77 -9.04 -3.25
CA ARG A 14 5.78 -9.69 -1.93
C ARG A 14 5.71 -8.67 -0.80
N ARG A 15 6.40 -7.53 -0.91
CA ARG A 15 6.32 -6.41 0.04
C ARG A 15 4.89 -5.89 0.14
N VAL A 16 4.24 -5.66 -0.99
CA VAL A 16 2.83 -5.23 -1.08
C VAL A 16 1.90 -6.24 -0.40
N ARG A 17 1.99 -7.53 -0.75
CA ARG A 17 1.18 -8.58 -0.11
C ARG A 17 1.39 -8.64 1.41
N PHE A 18 2.64 -8.54 1.86
CA PHE A 18 2.96 -8.56 3.28
C PHE A 18 2.43 -7.33 4.01
N ALA A 19 2.60 -6.15 3.43
CA ALA A 19 2.09 -4.91 4.00
C ALA A 19 0.56 -4.92 4.10
N LYS A 20 -0.14 -5.39 3.07
CA LYS A 20 -1.61 -5.58 3.10
C LYS A 20 -2.03 -6.43 4.29
N MET A 21 -1.34 -7.56 4.53
CA MET A 21 -1.61 -8.45 5.65
C MET A 21 -1.38 -7.78 7.02
N LYS A 22 -0.50 -6.77 7.10
CA LYS A 22 -0.19 -6.03 8.33
C LYS A 22 -1.09 -4.82 8.56
N LEU A 23 -1.89 -4.40 7.58
CA LEU A 23 -2.88 -3.34 7.80
C LEU A 23 -3.99 -3.85 8.72
N LEU A 24 -4.36 -3.03 9.70
CA LEU A 24 -5.39 -3.35 10.68
C LEU A 24 -6.39 -2.20 10.79
N GLY A 25 -7.61 -2.53 11.22
CA GLY A 25 -8.67 -1.55 11.46
C GLY A 25 -8.97 -0.69 10.23
N GLN A 26 -9.01 0.64 10.43
CA GLN A 26 -9.37 1.58 9.37
C GLN A 26 -8.44 1.53 8.15
N ALA A 27 -7.16 1.22 8.34
CA ALA A 27 -6.21 1.13 7.24
C ALA A 27 -6.47 -0.08 6.35
N GLN A 28 -6.89 -1.20 6.95
CA GLN A 28 -7.32 -2.38 6.20
C GLN A 28 -8.57 -2.08 5.37
N THR A 29 -9.59 -1.48 5.99
CA THR A 29 -10.83 -1.09 5.30
C THR A 29 -10.56 -0.11 4.17
N TYR A 30 -9.71 0.89 4.40
CA TYR A 30 -9.30 1.84 3.37
C TYR A 30 -8.64 1.13 2.19
N TRP A 31 -7.73 0.19 2.46
CA TRP A 31 -7.02 -0.52 1.41
C TRP A 31 -7.95 -1.38 0.54
N VAL A 32 -8.90 -2.09 1.15
CA VAL A 32 -9.93 -2.85 0.40
C VAL A 32 -10.74 -1.93 -0.51
N ASN A 33 -11.07 -0.71 -0.05
CA ASN A 33 -11.76 0.28 -0.87
C ASN A 33 -10.90 0.77 -2.04
N VAL A 34 -9.59 0.97 -1.84
CA VAL A 34 -8.66 1.34 -2.92
C VAL A 34 -8.64 0.26 -3.99
N GLU A 35 -8.51 -1.02 -3.62
CA GLU A 35 -8.50 -2.13 -4.58
C GLU A 35 -9.83 -2.24 -5.33
N SER A 36 -10.95 -2.03 -4.64
CA SER A 36 -12.28 -2.03 -5.23
C SER A 36 -12.44 -0.90 -6.25
N LEU A 37 -11.94 0.30 -5.94
CA LEU A 37 -11.97 1.45 -6.84
C LEU A 37 -11.09 1.24 -8.08
N LEU A 38 -9.90 0.66 -7.92
CA LEU A 38 -9.03 0.33 -9.06
C LEU A 38 -9.70 -0.68 -9.99
N MET A 39 -10.32 -1.72 -9.42
CA MET A 39 -11.07 -2.71 -10.19
C MET A 39 -12.25 -2.09 -10.94
N GLN A 40 -13.02 -1.20 -10.30
CA GLN A 40 -14.14 -0.50 -10.93
C GLN A 40 -13.69 0.44 -12.06
N ARG A 41 -12.51 1.04 -11.94
CA ARG A 41 -11.94 1.96 -12.93
C ARG A 41 -11.11 1.25 -14.00
N TYR A 42 -11.03 -0.08 -13.99
CA TYR A 42 -10.17 -0.87 -14.87
C TYR A 42 -8.70 -0.39 -14.83
N GLN A 43 -8.25 0.09 -13.67
CA GLN A 43 -6.87 0.50 -13.45
C GLN A 43 -6.04 -0.68 -12.98
N ASP A 44 -4.75 -0.64 -13.29
CA ASP A 44 -3.81 -1.66 -12.84
C ASP A 44 -3.74 -1.72 -11.31
N ARG A 45 -3.48 -2.93 -10.81
CA ARG A 45 -3.32 -3.16 -9.38
C ARG A 45 -2.02 -2.49 -8.92
N ILE A 46 -2.02 -2.08 -7.66
CA ILE A 46 -0.78 -1.59 -7.02
C ILE A 46 0.13 -2.79 -6.77
N GLU A 47 1.22 -2.88 -7.53
CA GLU A 47 2.21 -3.97 -7.47
C GLU A 47 3.53 -3.54 -6.84
N THR A 48 3.81 -2.22 -6.79
CA THR A 48 5.04 -1.68 -6.19
C THR A 48 4.81 -1.24 -4.74
N TRP A 49 5.87 -1.34 -3.94
CA TRP A 49 5.81 -0.92 -2.54
C TRP A 49 5.71 0.62 -2.41
N ASP A 50 6.34 1.35 -3.31
CA ASP A 50 6.29 2.82 -3.32
C ASP A 50 4.88 3.35 -3.64
N ASP A 51 4.17 2.78 -4.62
CA ASP A 51 2.79 3.17 -4.93
C ASP A 51 1.84 2.92 -3.74
N MET A 52 2.06 1.81 -3.03
CA MET A 52 1.29 1.50 -1.81
C MET A 52 1.56 2.53 -0.70
N LYS A 53 2.83 2.93 -0.52
CA LYS A 53 3.20 3.99 0.44
C LYS A 53 2.53 5.30 0.04
N ASP A 54 2.57 5.69 -1.23
CA ASP A 54 1.99 6.95 -1.69
C ASP A 54 0.49 7.02 -1.46
N LYS A 55 -0.25 5.93 -1.71
CA LYS A 55 -1.69 5.90 -1.41
C LYS A 55 -2.00 5.98 0.08
N LEU A 56 -1.22 5.30 0.92
CA LEU A 56 -1.39 5.41 2.37
C LEU A 56 -1.02 6.82 2.86
N ARG A 57 0.04 7.44 2.32
CA ARG A 57 0.42 8.82 2.64
C ARG A 57 -0.66 9.81 2.23
N GLU A 58 -1.26 9.67 1.05
CA GLU A 58 -2.36 10.54 0.59
C GLU A 58 -3.56 10.53 1.57
N LYS A 59 -3.85 9.38 2.18
CA LYS A 59 -4.97 9.25 3.12
C LYS A 59 -4.67 9.73 4.53
N TYR A 60 -3.46 9.46 5.02
CA TYR A 60 -3.13 9.60 6.44
C TYR A 60 -2.16 10.74 6.76
N LEU A 61 -1.41 11.26 5.79
CA LEU A 61 -0.53 12.40 5.99
C LEU A 61 -1.18 13.68 5.45
N PRO A 62 -1.16 14.79 6.22
CA PRO A 62 -1.52 16.10 5.68
C PRO A 62 -0.51 16.51 4.59
N MET A 63 -0.97 17.28 3.59
CA MET A 63 -0.11 17.80 2.51
C MET A 63 1.09 18.59 3.00
N THR A 64 1.05 19.13 4.22
CA THR A 64 2.13 19.90 4.85
C THR A 64 3.31 19.04 5.31
N TYR A 65 3.21 17.71 5.26
CA TYR A 65 4.24 16.75 5.70
C TYR A 65 4.99 16.09 4.52
N ARG A 66 4.89 16.67 3.33
CA ARG A 66 5.38 16.07 2.08
C ARG A 66 6.84 16.37 1.81
#